data_AF-A0A9E4LF59-F1
#
_entry.id   AF-A0A9E4LF59-F1
#
_cell.length_a   1.000
_cell.length_b   1.000
_cell.length_c   1.000
_cell.angle_alpha   90.00
_cell.angle_beta   90.00
_cell.angle_gamma   90.00
#
_symmetry.space_group_name_H-M   'P 1'
#
loop_
_entity.id
_entity.type
_entity.pdbx_description
1 polymer ?
#
loop_
_entity_poly.entity_id
_entity_poly.type
_entity_poly.pdbx_seq_one_letter_code
_entity_poly.pdbx_strand_id
1 'polypeptide(L)'
;MLLFKAGLRARYYIPAEDVAIDHLVLSPSETACPYNGTGSYWSVEVGENVTENLAWSYADPLPECGVVKGLPCVHDDKVEEFSVDGEPAA
;
A
#
# COMPACT_ATOMS: atom_id res chain seq x y z
N MET A 1 3.74 -7.87 6.08
CA MET A 1 2.58 -8.55 6.72
C MET A 1 1.47 -8.77 5.69
N LEU A 2 0.81 -9.93 5.70
CA LEU A 2 -0.25 -10.32 4.76
C LEU A 2 -1.64 -10.13 5.34
N LEU A 3 -2.56 -9.51 4.59
CA LEU A 3 -3.99 -9.44 4.93
C LEU A 3 -4.82 -10.21 3.89
N PHE A 4 -5.61 -11.17 4.36
CA PHE A 4 -6.56 -11.91 3.53
C PHE A 4 -7.98 -11.43 3.80
N LYS A 5 -8.71 -11.09 2.75
CA LYS A 5 -10.17 -10.90 2.79
C LYS A 5 -10.80 -11.90 1.83
N ALA A 6 -11.78 -12.67 2.30
CA ALA A 6 -12.38 -13.76 1.53
C ALA A 6 -12.88 -13.27 0.16
N GLY A 7 -12.34 -13.86 -0.92
CA GLY A 7 -12.68 -13.51 -2.30
C GLY A 7 -11.90 -12.33 -2.89
N LEU A 8 -10.95 -11.73 -2.17
CA LEU A 8 -10.07 -10.67 -2.66
C LEU A 8 -8.62 -11.13 -2.70
N ARG A 9 -7.83 -10.52 -3.60
CA ARG A 9 -6.39 -10.75 -3.70
C ARG A 9 -5.70 -10.42 -2.37
N ALA A 10 -4.66 -11.19 -2.05
CA ALA A 10 -3.83 -10.91 -0.90
C ALA A 10 -3.25 -9.50 -1.00
N ARG A 11 -3.22 -8.79 0.13
CA ARG A 11 -2.60 -7.47 0.23
C ARG A 11 -1.36 -7.54 1.10
N TYR A 12 -0.28 -6.95 0.59
CA TYR A 12 1.04 -6.96 1.21
C TYR A 12 1.31 -5.59 1.81
N TYR A 13 1.34 -5.55 3.14
CA TYR A 13 1.71 -4.36 3.89
C TYR A 13 3.20 -4.42 4.22
N ILE A 14 3.92 -3.38 3.79
CA ILE A 14 5.37 -3.29 3.86
C ILE A 14 5.75 -2.50 5.11
N PRO A 15 6.69 -2.96 5.94
CA PRO A 15 7.26 -2.16 7.02
C PRO A 15 7.78 -0.83 6.48
N ALA A 16 7.55 0.27 7.19
CA ALA A 16 7.98 1.59 6.72
C ALA A 16 9.51 1.71 6.54
N GLU A 17 10.29 0.90 7.25
CA GLU A 17 11.75 0.83 7.13
C GLU A 17 12.23 0.22 5.80
N ASP A 18 11.41 -0.62 5.17
CA ASP A 18 11.71 -1.27 3.90
C ASP A 18 11.18 -0.45 2.70
N VAL A 19 10.63 0.73 2.97
CA VAL A 19 10.04 1.61 1.95
C VAL A 19 10.95 2.80 1.73
N ALA A 20 11.37 3.00 0.47
CA ALA A 20 12.10 4.19 0.06
C ALA A 20 11.16 5.42 0.01
N ILE A 21 10.84 5.96 1.19
CA ILE A 21 9.88 7.05 1.40
C ILE A 21 10.23 8.32 0.63
N ASP A 22 11.50 8.55 0.32
CA ASP A 22 11.96 9.70 -0.46
C ASP A 22 11.37 9.76 -1.88
N HIS A 23 10.87 8.62 -2.39
CA HIS A 23 10.19 8.53 -3.68
C HIS A 23 8.66 8.60 -3.57
N LEU A 24 8.11 8.63 -2.35
CA LEU A 24 6.67 8.67 -2.13
C LEU A 24 6.16 10.10 -2.00
N VAL A 25 5.19 10.42 -2.85
CA VAL A 25 4.48 11.71 -2.84
C VAL A 25 3.04 11.48 -2.43
N LEU A 26 2.58 12.19 -1.39
CA LEU A 26 1.20 12.08 -0.93
C LEU A 26 0.24 12.57 -2.02
N SER A 27 -0.73 11.74 -2.34
CA SER A 27 -1.80 12.08 -3.29
C SER A 27 -2.96 12.75 -2.55
N PRO A 28 -3.69 13.70 -3.19
CA PRO A 28 -4.95 14.21 -2.64
C PRO A 28 -6.08 13.16 -2.65
N SER A 29 -5.85 11.97 -3.22
CA SER A 29 -6.84 10.90 -3.27
C SER A 29 -6.92 10.13 -1.96
N GLU A 30 -8.13 9.79 -1.55
CA GLU A 30 -8.41 8.94 -0.40
C GLU A 30 -9.51 7.93 -0.74
N THR A 31 -9.55 6.82 0.00
CA THR A 31 -10.65 5.85 -0.07
C THR A 31 -11.24 5.61 1.31
N ALA A 32 -12.57 5.56 1.39
CA ALA A 32 -13.26 5.21 2.62
C ALA A 32 -13.62 3.71 2.58
N CYS A 33 -13.00 2.93 3.46
CA CYS A 33 -13.34 1.53 3.64
C CYS A 33 -14.11 1.33 4.96
N PRO A 34 -15.32 0.73 4.95
CA PRO A 34 -16.09 0.51 6.18
C PRO A 34 -15.42 -0.46 7.16
N TYR A 35 -14.40 -1.21 6.72
CA TYR A 35 -13.68 -2.18 7.54
C TYR A 35 -12.31 -1.68 8.00
N ASN A 36 -11.62 -0.91 7.16
CA ASN A 36 -10.23 -0.53 7.41
C ASN A 36 -10.08 0.96 7.74
N GLY A 37 -11.14 1.76 7.66
CA GLY A 37 -11.09 3.21 7.83
C GLY A 37 -10.76 3.96 6.54
N THR A 38 -10.24 5.18 6.67
CA THR A 38 -9.83 6.02 5.53
C THR A 38 -8.39 5.72 5.14
N GLY A 39 -8.19 5.32 3.89
CA GLY A 39 -6.86 5.11 3.31
C GLY A 39 -6.44 6.30 2.47
N SER A 40 -5.24 6.81 2.69
CA SER A 40 -4.64 7.86 1.87
C SER A 40 -3.71 7.23 0.83
N TYR A 41 -3.68 7.78 -0.38
CA TYR A 41 -2.84 7.27 -1.47
C TYR A 41 -1.49 7.97 -1.56
N TRP A 42 -0.51 7.24 -2.07
CA TRP A 42 0.83 7.70 -2.38
C TRP A 42 1.14 7.40 -3.84
N SER A 43 1.66 8.41 -4.54
CA SER A 43 2.27 8.29 -5.85
C SER A 43 3.77 8.02 -5.70
N VAL A 44 4.37 7.34 -6.65
CA VAL A 44 5.83 7.11 -6.68
C VAL A 44 6.46 7.92 -7.79
N GLU A 45 7.51 8.67 -7.46
CA GLU A 45 8.30 9.46 -8.41
C GLU A 45 9.73 8.91 -8.50
N VAL A 46 10.11 8.45 -9.69
CA VAL A 46 11.45 7.94 -9.99
C VAL A 46 11.97 8.57 -11.26
N GLY A 47 12.90 9.52 -11.11
CA GLY A 47 13.41 10.32 -12.21
C GLY A 47 12.30 11.20 -12.81
N GLU A 48 12.02 11.01 -14.10
CA GLU A 48 10.94 11.73 -14.81
C GLU A 48 9.61 10.96 -14.82
N ASN A 49 9.58 9.74 -14.26
CA ASN A 49 8.37 8.91 -14.24
C ASN A 49 7.60 9.11 -12.94
N VAL A 50 6.30 9.33 -13.07
CA VAL A 50 5.36 9.41 -11.95
C VAL A 50 4.30 8.33 -12.12
N THR A 51 4.21 7.45 -11.13
CA THR A 51 3.14 6.44 -11.06
C THR A 51 2.13 6.87 -10.01
N GLU A 52 0.96 7.32 -10.47
CA GLU A 52 -0.07 7.87 -9.60
C GLU A 52 -0.79 6.81 -8.76
N ASN A 53 -0.98 7.12 -7.47
CA ASN A 53 -1.74 6.28 -6.53
C ASN A 53 -1.26 4.81 -6.55
N LEU A 54 0.06 4.61 -6.53
CA LEU A 54 0.68 3.28 -6.57
C LEU A 54 0.49 2.54 -5.25
N ALA A 55 0.52 3.26 -4.13
CA ALA A 55 0.36 2.68 -2.81
C ALA A 55 -0.72 3.40 -2.01
N TRP A 56 -1.22 2.77 -0.95
CA TRP A 56 -2.08 3.39 0.05
C TRP A 56 -1.67 2.97 1.45
N SER A 57 -2.06 3.76 2.44
CA SER A 57 -1.86 3.45 3.86
C SER A 57 -3.04 3.95 4.68
N TYR A 58 -3.33 3.28 5.80
CA TYR A 58 -4.34 3.74 6.75
C TYR A 58 -3.67 4.46 7.90
N ALA A 59 -3.81 5.79 7.97
CA ALA A 59 -3.26 6.60 9.06
C ALA A 59 -3.98 6.31 10.39
N ASP A 60 -5.29 6.08 10.33
CA ASP A 60 -6.10 5.71 11.48
C ASP A 60 -7.12 4.63 11.11
N PRO A 61 -6.69 3.35 11.06
CA PRO A 61 -7.61 2.26 10.77
C PRO A 61 -8.55 1.98 11.95
N LEU A 62 -9.64 1.26 11.67
CA LEU A 62 -10.50 0.76 12.74
C LEU A 62 -9.71 -0.12 13.72
N PRO A 63 -10.10 -0.19 15.02
CA PRO A 63 -9.33 -0.90 16.05
C PRO A 63 -8.99 -2.36 15.69
N GLU A 64 -9.93 -3.05 15.02
CA GLU A 64 -9.78 -4.43 14.56
C GLU A 64 -8.69 -4.60 13.48
N CYS A 65 -8.33 -3.52 12.80
CA CYS A 65 -7.30 -3.47 11.75
C CYS A 65 -6.07 -2.66 12.17
N GLY A 66 -5.85 -2.44 13.47
CA GLY A 66 -4.72 -1.65 13.98
C GLY A 66 -3.34 -2.15 13.54
N VAL A 67 -3.23 -3.43 13.18
CA VAL A 67 -1.98 -4.06 12.70
C VAL A 67 -1.46 -3.47 11.38
N VAL A 68 -2.33 -2.88 10.54
CA VAL A 68 -1.92 -2.25 9.26
C VAL A 68 -1.72 -0.73 9.38
N LYS A 69 -1.81 -0.17 10.59
CA LYS A 69 -1.71 1.28 10.81
C LYS A 69 -0.38 1.83 10.32
N GLY A 70 -0.46 2.81 9.43
CA GLY A 70 0.71 3.49 8.86
C GLY A 70 1.57 2.65 7.91
N LEU A 71 1.19 1.39 7.64
CA LEU A 71 1.93 0.54 6.72
C LEU A 71 1.49 0.80 5.27
N PRO A 72 2.41 1.11 4.35
CA PRO A 72 2.11 1.18 2.93
C PRO A 72 1.74 -0.19 2.37
N CYS A 73 0.74 -0.22 1.49
CA CYS A 73 0.36 -1.36 0.68
C CYS A 73 0.37 -0.95 -0.79
N VAL A 74 0.95 -1.78 -1.65
CA VAL A 74 1.14 -1.51 -3.08
C VAL A 74 0.01 -2.13 -3.90
N HIS A 75 -0.37 -1.45 -4.98
CA HIS A 75 -1.20 -2.01 -6.04
C HIS A 75 -0.38 -2.99 -6.89
N ASP A 76 -0.64 -4.29 -6.72
CA ASP A 76 -0.02 -5.37 -7.48
C ASP A 76 -0.29 -5.25 -9.00
N ASP A 77 -1.40 -4.62 -9.36
CA ASP A 77 -1.82 -4.39 -10.75
C ASP A 77 -1.11 -3.22 -11.44
N LYS A 78 -0.35 -2.41 -10.70
CA LYS A 78 0.35 -1.21 -11.21
C LYS A 78 1.87 -1.36 -11.25
N VAL A 79 2.39 -2.55 -10.97
CA VAL A 79 3.82 -2.86 -10.98
C VAL A 79 4.13 -3.92 -12.03
N GLU A 80 5.28 -3.79 -12.70
CA GLU A 80 5.72 -4.78 -13.70
C GLU A 80 6.24 -6.07 -13.04
N GLU A 81 6.84 -5.94 -11.86
CA GLU A 81 7.34 -7.05 -11.05
C GLU A 81 6.99 -6.80 -9.58
N PHE A 82 6.45 -7.83 -8.92
CA PHE A 82 6.18 -7.82 -7.49
C PHE A 82 6.78 -9.08 -6.87
N SER A 83 7.82 -8.93 -6.05
CA SER A 83 8.47 -10.03 -5.35
C SER A 83 8.56 -9.73 -3.85
N VAL A 84 8.42 -10.79 -3.05
CA VAL A 84 8.54 -10.76 -1.59
C VAL A 84 9.61 -11.76 -1.22
N ASP A 85 10.65 -11.31 -0.52
CA ASP A 85 11.81 -12.12 -0.15
C ASP A 85 12.52 -12.79 -1.35
N GLY A 86 12.43 -12.17 -2.54
CA GLY A 86 13.00 -12.68 -3.78
C GLY A 86 12.11 -13.65 -4.56
N GLU A 87 10.94 -14.01 -4.03
CA GLU A 87 9.96 -14.86 -4.70
C GLU A 87 8.83 -14.03 -5.31
N PRO A 88 8.36 -14.30 -6.55
CA PRO A 88 7.25 -13.58 -7.14
C PRO A 88 5.98 -13.73 -6.30
N ALA A 89 5.39 -12.59 -5.90
CA ALA A 89 4.15 -12.56 -5.15
C ALA A 89 2.97 -12.48 -6.12
N ALA A 90 2.21 -13.58 -6.18
CA ALA A 90 1.11 -13.82 -7.11
C ALA A 90 -0.24 -13.21 -6.67
#